data_AF-A0AAW1LKK8-F1
#
_entry.id   AF-A0AAW1LKK8-F1
#
_cell.length_a   1.000
_cell.length_b   1.000
_cell.length_c   1.000
_cell.angle_alpha   90.00
_cell.angle_beta   90.00
_cell.angle_gamma   90.00
#
_symmetry.space_group_name_H-M   'P 1'
#
loop_
_entity.id
_entity.type
_entity.pdbx_description
1 polymer ?
#
loop_
_entity_poly.entity_id
_entity_poly.type
_entity_poly.pdbx_seq_one_letter_code
_entity_poly.pdbx_strand_id
1 'polypeptide(L)'
;MAAGSKESLLRTMDAIITELEQEGLINKYFRLSSQLKEVNGPYFFANLLLTFISDTHNALMEIAKLFCIQAKNEIQHEFGRIHARLDAITQLEQQLILN
;
A
#
# COMPACT_ATOMS: atom_id res chain seq x y z
N MET A 1 42.40 -2.38 9.90
CA MET A 1 41.34 -3.40 9.76
C MET A 1 39.92 -2.83 9.65
N ALA A 2 39.59 -1.65 10.21
CA ALA A 2 38.22 -1.09 10.15
C ALA A 2 37.75 -0.55 8.77
N ALA A 3 38.66 -0.07 7.92
CA ALA A 3 38.33 0.52 6.62
C ALA A 3 37.65 -0.47 5.65
N GLY A 4 38.11 -1.73 5.63
CA GLY A 4 37.54 -2.77 4.75
C GLY A 4 36.10 -3.16 5.10
N SER A 5 35.69 -3.00 6.36
CA SER A 5 34.30 -3.28 6.79
C SER A 5 33.34 -2.18 6.32
N LYS A 6 33.71 -0.90 6.51
CA LYS A 6 32.92 0.25 6.05
C LYS A 6 32.70 0.24 4.54
N GLU A 7 33.74 -0.07 3.78
CA GLU A 7 33.67 -0.08 2.32
C GLU A 7 32.89 -1.28 1.77
N SER A 8 32.94 -2.42 2.47
CA SER A 8 32.03 -3.54 2.22
C SER A 8 30.57 -3.15 2.42
N LEU A 9 30.25 -2.51 3.56
CA LEU A 9 28.89 -2.05 3.86
C LEU A 9 28.35 -1.05 2.83
N LEU A 10 29.19 -0.11 2.38
CA LEU A 10 28.81 0.85 1.34
C LEU A 10 28.50 0.16 0.01
N ARG A 11 29.30 -0.84 -0.38
CA ARG A 11 29.04 -1.64 -1.60
C ARG A 11 27.76 -2.44 -1.48
N THR A 12 27.51 -3.08 -0.34
CA THR A 12 26.25 -3.79 -0.10
C THR A 12 25.06 -2.84 -0.19
N MET A 13 25.15 -1.65 0.40
CA MET A 13 24.08 -0.66 0.34
C MET A 13 23.82 -0.17 -1.09
N ASP A 14 24.86 0.12 -1.87
CA ASP A 14 24.73 0.54 -3.27
C ASP A 14 24.16 -0.57 -4.16
N ALA A 15 24.54 -1.83 -3.91
CA ALA A 15 23.97 -3.00 -4.58
C ALA A 15 22.46 -3.09 -4.34
N ILE A 16 22.01 -3.00 -3.08
CA ILE A 16 20.59 -3.03 -2.72
C ILE A 16 19.83 -1.89 -3.41
N ILE A 17 20.35 -0.66 -3.35
CA ILE A 17 19.69 0.50 -4.00
C ILE A 17 19.61 0.30 -5.52
N THR A 18 20.65 -0.28 -6.13
CA THR A 18 20.67 -0.58 -7.56
C THR A 18 19.66 -1.66 -7.93
N GLU A 19 19.55 -2.72 -7.14
CA GLU A 19 18.52 -3.78 -7.32
C GLU A 19 17.12 -3.19 -7.24
N LEU A 20 16.84 -2.36 -6.21
CA LEU A 20 15.54 -1.68 -6.08
C LEU A 20 15.21 -0.77 -7.29
N GLU A 21 16.21 -0.10 -7.87
CA GLU A 21 16.02 0.72 -9.09
C GLU A 21 15.72 -0.17 -10.30
N GLN A 22 16.45 -1.28 -10.46
CA GLN A 22 16.27 -2.22 -11.57
C GLN A 22 14.92 -2.95 -11.53
N GLU A 23 14.43 -3.25 -10.32
CA GLU A 23 13.08 -3.79 -10.10
C GLU A 23 11.98 -2.75 -10.29
N GLY A 24 12.33 -1.47 -10.48
CA GLY A 24 11.38 -0.37 -10.62
C GLY A 24 10.68 0.04 -9.33
N LEU A 25 11.16 -0.44 -8.17
CA LEU A 25 10.63 -0.11 -6.85
C LEU A 25 10.99 1.32 -6.42
N ILE A 26 12.14 1.81 -6.89
CA ILE A 26 12.55 3.21 -6.77
C ILE A 26 12.93 3.77 -8.13
N ASN A 27 12.88 5.09 -8.28
CA ASN A 27 13.34 5.75 -9.49
C ASN A 27 14.79 6.24 -9.35
N LYS A 28 15.38 6.64 -10.48
CA LYS A 28 16.75 7.20 -10.54
C LYS A 28 17.00 8.37 -9.59
N TYR A 29 15.98 9.19 -9.30
CA TYR A 29 16.12 10.35 -8.41
C TYR A 29 16.26 9.91 -6.95
N PHE A 30 15.54 8.87 -6.54
CA PHE A 30 15.69 8.27 -5.23
C PHE A 30 17.10 7.71 -5.03
N ARG A 31 17.63 7.00 -6.03
CA ARG A 31 19.02 6.53 -5.98
C ARG A 31 20.01 7.69 -5.86
N LEU A 32 19.87 8.74 -6.67
CA LEU A 32 20.75 9.92 -6.60
C LEU A 32 20.74 10.56 -5.21
N SER A 33 19.60 10.56 -4.51
CA SER A 33 19.51 11.12 -3.16
C SER A 33 20.44 10.44 -2.14
N SER A 34 20.78 9.15 -2.35
CA SER A 34 21.74 8.42 -1.50
C SER A 34 23.17 8.98 -1.54
N GLN A 35 23.48 9.73 -2.60
CA GLN A 35 24.80 10.32 -2.85
C GLN A 35 24.89 11.77 -2.34
N LEU A 36 23.77 12.39 -1.96
CA LEU A 36 23.71 13.81 -1.60
C LEU A 36 24.01 14.12 -0.12
N LYS A 37 24.59 13.17 0.61
CA LYS A 37 24.96 13.31 2.03
C LYS A 37 26.02 14.39 2.29
N GLU A 38 26.86 14.68 1.30
CA GLU A 38 27.91 15.71 1.42
C GLU A 38 27.31 17.12 1.47
N VAL A 39 26.17 17.34 0.81
CA VAL A 39 25.48 18.62 0.75
C VAL A 39 24.46 18.77 1.90
N ASN A 40 23.79 17.68 2.26
CA ASN A 40 22.63 17.71 3.17
C ASN A 40 22.92 17.16 4.58
N GLY A 41 24.16 16.73 4.84
CA GLY A 41 24.59 16.17 6.12
C GLY A 41 24.49 14.64 6.19
N PRO A 42 25.18 14.03 7.17
CA PRO A 42 25.42 12.59 7.23
C PRO A 42 24.14 11.75 7.46
N TYR A 43 23.07 12.33 7.99
CA TYR A 43 21.81 11.64 8.30
C TYR A 43 20.71 11.90 7.27
N PHE A 44 20.95 12.72 6.24
CA PHE A 44 19.95 13.12 5.26
C PHE A 44 19.22 11.92 4.64
N PHE A 45 19.99 10.98 4.08
CA PHE A 45 19.41 9.84 3.37
C PHE A 45 18.68 8.88 4.32
N ALA A 46 19.18 8.71 5.56
CA ALA A 46 18.50 7.92 6.57
C ALA A 46 17.14 8.53 6.95
N ASN A 47 17.08 9.84 7.14
CA ASN A 47 15.82 10.54 7.42
C ASN A 47 14.85 10.46 6.24
N LEU A 48 15.36 10.64 5.01
CA LEU A 48 14.56 10.48 3.80
C LEU A 48 13.96 9.07 3.69
N LEU A 49 14.76 8.03 3.97
CA LEU A 49 14.29 6.65 4.00
C LEU A 49 13.18 6.44 5.04
N LEU A 50 13.34 6.98 6.25
CA LEU A 50 12.32 6.88 7.30
C LEU A 50 11.00 7.53 6.88
N THR A 51 11.06 8.72 6.29
CA THR A 51 9.88 9.40 5.73
C THR A 51 9.25 8.56 4.62
N PHE A 52 10.06 8.11 3.66
CA PHE A 52 9.57 7.31 2.52
C PHE A 52 8.89 6.01 2.96
N ILE A 53 9.44 5.31 3.95
CA ILE A 53 8.85 4.08 4.51
C ILE A 53 7.51 4.38 5.17
N SER A 54 7.46 5.42 6.01
CA SER A 54 6.22 5.85 6.69
C SER A 54 5.13 6.20 5.68
N ASP A 55 5.46 7.01 4.69
CA ASP A 55 4.49 7.48 3.69
C ASP A 55 4.00 6.34 2.80
N THR A 56 4.89 5.46 2.36
CA THR A 56 4.54 4.27 1.57
C THR A 56 3.64 3.32 2.37
N HIS A 57 3.96 3.08 3.65
CA HIS A 57 3.13 2.26 4.52
C HIS A 57 1.72 2.85 4.68
N ASN A 58 1.62 4.15 4.96
CA ASN A 58 0.33 4.83 5.10
C ASN A 58 -0.49 4.76 3.82
N ALA A 59 0.13 5.01 2.65
CA ALA A 59 -0.55 4.91 1.37
C ALA A 59 -1.09 3.49 1.10
N LEU A 60 -0.30 2.45 1.38
CA LEU A 60 -0.73 1.06 1.24
C LEU A 60 -1.90 0.73 2.17
N MET A 61 -1.86 1.21 3.42
CA MET A 61 -2.94 1.01 4.38
C MET A 61 -4.24 1.71 3.96
N GLU A 62 -4.17 2.92 3.41
CA GLU A 62 -5.35 3.63 2.88
C GLU A 62 -5.94 2.90 1.66
N ILE A 63 -5.09 2.43 0.73
CA ILE A 63 -5.55 1.62 -0.40
C ILE A 63 -6.25 0.35 0.08
N ALA A 64 -5.70 -0.36 1.06
CA ALA A 64 -6.31 -1.57 1.62
C ALA A 64 -7.69 -1.28 2.24
N LYS A 65 -7.83 -0.17 2.98
CA LYS A 65 -9.12 0.26 3.53
C LYS A 65 -10.16 0.50 2.44
N LEU A 66 -9.78 1.14 1.33
CA LEU A 66 -10.69 1.40 0.22
C LEU A 66 -11.24 0.10 -0.41
N PHE A 67 -10.39 -0.91 -0.60
CA PHE A 67 -10.85 -2.22 -1.07
C PHE A 67 -11.83 -2.89 -0.11
N CYS A 68 -11.59 -2.82 1.21
CA CYS A 68 -12.52 -3.35 2.21
C CYS A 68 -13.86 -2.62 2.18
N ILE A 69 -13.85 -1.29 2.03
CA ILE A 69 -15.07 -0.48 1.91
C ILE A 69 -15.85 -0.87 0.66
N GLN A 70 -15.16 -1.03 -0.48
CA GLN A 70 -15.78 -1.46 -1.72
C GLN A 70 -16.45 -2.83 -1.56
N ALA A 71 -15.74 -3.83 -1.03
CA ALA A 71 -16.29 -5.16 -0.78
C ALA A 71 -17.52 -5.11 0.15
N LYS A 72 -17.48 -4.29 1.20
CA LYS A 72 -18.62 -4.09 2.10
C LYS A 72 -19.83 -3.51 1.37
N ASN A 73 -19.63 -2.50 0.53
CA ASN A 73 -20.70 -1.84 -0.21
C ASN A 73 -21.38 -2.81 -1.19
N GLU A 74 -20.59 -3.65 -1.88
CA GLU A 74 -21.10 -4.70 -2.77
C GLU A 74 -21.98 -5.71 -2.02
N ILE A 75 -21.52 -6.19 -0.86
CA ILE A 75 -22.29 -7.12 -0.02
C ILE A 75 -23.59 -6.47 0.46
N GLN A 76 -23.55 -5.22 0.91
CA GLN A 76 -24.74 -4.49 1.38
C GLN A 76 -25.76 -4.31 0.25
N HIS A 77 -25.31 -4.02 -0.98
CA HIS A 77 -26.18 -3.91 -2.13
C HIS A 77 -26.87 -5.24 -2.47
N GLU A 78 -26.11 -6.33 -2.54
CA GLU A 78 -26.67 -7.66 -2.82
C GLU A 78 -27.62 -8.13 -1.73
N PHE A 79 -27.30 -7.86 -0.46
CA PHE A 79 -28.21 -8.12 0.65
C PHE A 79 -29.54 -7.38 0.49
N GLY A 80 -29.50 -6.08 0.15
CA GLY A 80 -30.71 -5.29 -0.10
C GLY A 80 -31.55 -5.84 -1.26
N ARG A 81 -30.90 -6.29 -2.35
CA ARG A 81 -31.59 -6.91 -3.49
C ARG A 81 -32.27 -8.22 -3.12
N ILE A 82 -31.61 -9.07 -2.34
CA ILE A 82 -32.17 -10.32 -1.86
C ILE A 82 -33.37 -10.05 -0.95
N HIS A 83 -33.22 -9.14 0.02
CA HIS A 83 -34.28 -8.77 0.95
C HIS A 83 -35.53 -8.29 0.22
N ALA A 84 -35.40 -7.35 -0.72
CA ALA A 84 -36.53 -6.83 -1.49
C ALA A 84 -37.27 -7.92 -2.28
N ARG A 85 -36.56 -8.93 -2.81
CA ARG A 85 -37.18 -10.06 -3.51
C ARG A 85 -37.90 -11.01 -2.56
N LEU A 86 -37.33 -11.28 -1.38
CA LEU A 86 -37.97 -12.09 -0.35
C LEU A 86 -39.23 -11.42 0.18
N ASP A 87 -39.22 -10.10 0.36
CA ASP A 87 -40.40 -9.32 0.74
C ASP A 87 -41.50 -9.42 -0.32
N ALA A 88 -41.14 -9.28 -1.60
CA ALA A 88 -42.08 -9.41 -2.70
C ALA A 88 -42.73 -10.81 -2.75
N ILE A 89 -41.93 -11.87 -2.58
CA ILE A 89 -42.45 -13.25 -2.48
C ILE A 89 -43.41 -13.36 -1.31
N THR A 90 -43.03 -12.84 -0.15
CA THR A 90 -43.87 -12.87 1.06
C THR A 90 -45.21 -12.18 0.85
N GLN A 91 -45.23 -11.02 0.18
CA GLN A 91 -46.46 -10.29 -0.14
C GLN A 91 -47.35 -11.08 -1.12
N LEU A 92 -46.76 -11.70 -2.14
CA LEU A 92 -47.49 -12.54 -3.09
C LEU A 92 -48.12 -13.75 -2.40
N GLU A 93 -47.39 -14.43 -1.52
CA GLU A 93 -47.90 -15.53 -0.71
C GLU A 93 -49.10 -15.08 0.15
N GLN A 94 -49.02 -13.93 0.81
CA GLN A 94 -50.13 -13.38 1.60
C GLN A 94 -51.38 -13.11 0.76
N GLN A 95 -51.21 -12.60 -0.46
CA GLN A 95 -52.32 -12.36 -1.38
C GLN A 95 -52.97 -13.66 -1.87
N LEU A 96 -52.20 -14.72 -2.06
CA LEU A 96 -52.71 -16.03 -2.46
C LEU A 96 -53.53 -16.69 -1.34
N ILE A 97 -53.17 -16.48 -0.06
CA ILE A 97 -53.90 -17.06 1.09
C ILE A 97 -55.25 -16.36 1.32
N LEU A 98 -55.35 -15.07 0.98
CA LEU A 98 -56.54 -14.23 1.22
C LEU A 98 -57.59 -14.30 0.11
N ASN A 99 -57.28 -14.98 -1.01
CA ASN A 99 -58.18 -15.23 -2.14
C ASN A 99 -58.65 -16.70 -2.16
#